data_AF-A0A550HID5-F1
#
_entry.id   AF-A0A550HID5-F1
#
_cell.length_a   1.000
_cell.length_b   1.000
_cell.length_c   1.000
_cell.angle_alpha   90.00
_cell.angle_beta   90.00
_cell.angle_gamma   90.00
#
_symmetry.space_group_name_H-M   'P 1'
#
loop_
_entity.id
_entity.type
_entity.pdbx_description
1 polymer ?
#
loop_
_entity_poly.entity_id
_entity_poly.type
_entity_poly.pdbx_seq_one_letter_code
_entity_poly.pdbx_strand_id
1 'polypeptide(L)'
;MMSTIEQTTSDGAHTGAGTGDDCDLDAIEHLACSARGIKKRAEVTDASLPQLQEFKKKFDSARTDYATARETAKTDLAAAEETLATVAEHLRCRVTEEQRKRLKTAVRQVFDEIRKCVGGWGCSVGDCDCEFDDGVKESDTVATLAARIAQYREDVDKAAVFFRALADEQTELLARAAKIKADADMLLADTADPAAGKDVVVFWARLLVLRKRAENVWQGFDTVASYMECLCKLLLCVLKGWQTIAILEGAREERICKEESRRAACDRKRDETVAEVMAAYSRLCPPEATTEDDEDGVSEPMKPTEQGC
;
A
#
# COMPACT_ATOMS: atom_id res chain seq x y z
N MET A 1 -8.87 -15.78 9.22
CA MET A 1 -8.08 -16.47 8.18
C MET A 1 -6.71 -16.74 8.78
N MET A 2 -6.52 -17.95 9.28
CA MET A 2 -5.23 -18.40 9.82
C MET A 2 -4.31 -18.69 8.64
N SER A 3 -3.26 -17.91 8.49
CA SER A 3 -2.21 -18.16 7.51
C SER A 3 -1.40 -19.36 8.01
N THR A 4 -1.45 -20.45 7.24
CA THR A 4 -0.59 -21.61 7.42
C THR A 4 0.85 -21.17 7.21
N ILE A 5 1.64 -21.15 8.27
CA ILE A 5 3.09 -20.95 8.16
C ILE A 5 3.64 -22.27 7.63
N GLU A 6 3.85 -22.35 6.31
CA GLU A 6 4.70 -23.38 5.73
C GLU A 6 6.14 -23.11 6.20
N GLN A 7 6.57 -23.88 7.19
CA GLN A 7 7.98 -24.00 7.55
C GLN A 7 8.69 -24.69 6.37
N THR A 8 9.33 -23.91 5.51
CA THR A 8 10.33 -24.42 4.58
C THR A 8 11.55 -24.86 5.39
N THR A 9 11.60 -26.16 5.66
CA THR A 9 12.82 -26.83 6.12
C THR A 9 13.86 -26.73 5.00
N SER A 10 14.87 -25.89 5.21
CA SER A 10 16.06 -25.85 4.37
C SER A 10 16.84 -27.14 4.57
N ASP A 11 16.69 -28.09 3.66
CA ASP A 11 17.50 -29.30 3.55
C ASP A 11 18.93 -28.93 3.12
N GLY A 12 19.72 -28.44 4.09
CA GLY A 12 21.16 -28.38 4.00
C GLY A 12 21.74 -29.74 4.37
N ALA A 13 22.05 -30.56 3.37
CA ALA A 13 22.76 -31.81 3.55
C ALA A 13 24.20 -31.56 4.03
N HIS A 14 24.40 -31.47 5.35
CA HIS A 14 25.70 -31.61 5.98
C HIS A 14 26.04 -33.11 6.13
N THR A 15 26.60 -33.70 5.08
CA THR A 15 27.28 -35.00 5.20
C THR A 15 28.67 -34.78 5.79
N GLY A 16 28.75 -34.80 7.12
CA GLY A 16 30.00 -34.82 7.87
C GLY A 16 29.87 -35.79 9.03
N ALA A 17 30.32 -37.03 8.83
CA ALA A 17 30.49 -37.99 9.92
C ALA A 17 31.71 -37.55 10.75
N GLY A 18 31.46 -37.07 11.97
CA GLY A 18 32.49 -36.69 12.93
C GLY A 18 31.87 -36.51 14.31
N THR A 19 32.25 -37.39 15.23
CA THR A 19 31.91 -37.39 16.65
C THR A 19 32.45 -36.15 17.35
N GLY A 20 31.55 -35.33 17.91
CA GLY A 20 31.84 -34.19 18.76
C GLY A 20 30.68 -33.20 18.70
N ASP A 21 29.85 -33.15 19.76
CA ASP A 21 28.75 -32.19 19.92
C ASP A 21 29.30 -30.75 19.97
N ASP A 22 29.60 -30.17 18.81
CA ASP A 22 29.97 -28.76 18.72
C ASP A 22 28.71 -27.93 18.94
N CYS A 23 28.66 -27.25 20.08
CA CYS A 23 27.54 -26.38 20.42
C CYS A 23 27.53 -25.20 19.44
N ASP A 24 26.62 -25.22 18.45
CA ASP A 24 26.45 -24.14 17.49
C ASP A 24 25.90 -22.87 18.18
N LEU A 25 26.81 -22.00 18.62
CA LEU A 25 26.48 -20.71 19.22
C LEU A 25 25.91 -19.72 18.19
N ASP A 26 26.18 -19.92 16.89
CA ASP A 26 25.66 -19.05 15.82
C ASP A 26 24.13 -19.21 15.70
N ALA A 27 23.59 -20.38 16.05
CA ALA A 27 22.15 -20.60 16.12
C ALA A 27 21.44 -19.68 17.13
N ILE A 28 22.11 -19.32 18.24
CA ILE A 28 21.56 -18.39 19.25
C ILE A 28 21.49 -16.98 18.67
N GLU A 29 22.54 -16.53 18.00
CA GLU A 29 22.56 -15.22 17.34
C GLU A 29 21.53 -15.13 16.22
N HIS A 30 21.39 -16.19 15.43
CA HIS A 30 20.38 -16.28 14.38
C HIS A 30 18.96 -16.14 14.96
N LEU A 31 18.65 -16.86 16.05
CA LEU A 31 17.36 -16.76 16.73
C LEU A 31 17.11 -15.37 17.30
N ALA A 32 18.13 -14.74 17.91
CA ALA A 32 18.02 -13.38 18.44
C ALA A 32 17.71 -12.35 17.34
N CYS A 33 18.36 -12.45 16.19
CA CYS A 33 18.09 -11.58 15.05
C CYS A 33 16.70 -11.81 14.44
N SER A 34 16.26 -13.06 14.32
CA SER A 34 14.91 -13.38 13.87
C SER A 34 13.84 -12.82 14.82
N ALA A 35 14.07 -12.91 16.13
CA ALA A 35 13.18 -12.33 17.14
C ALA A 35 13.07 -10.79 17.02
N ARG A 36 14.17 -10.09 16.70
CA ARG A 36 14.13 -8.64 16.40
C ARG A 36 13.25 -8.34 15.19
N GLY A 37 13.38 -9.15 14.12
CA GLY A 37 12.53 -9.01 12.94
C GLY A 37 11.04 -9.21 13.23
N ILE A 38 10.68 -10.25 13.98
CA ILE A 38 9.30 -10.52 14.41
C ILE A 38 8.74 -9.36 15.22
N LYS A 39 9.52 -8.87 16.19
CA LYS A 39 9.15 -7.70 17.00
C LYS A 39 8.87 -6.49 16.11
N LYS A 40 9.74 -6.23 15.12
CA LYS A 40 9.56 -5.09 14.22
C LYS A 40 8.31 -5.19 13.36
N ARG A 41 7.99 -6.39 12.86
CA ARG A 41 6.74 -6.65 12.13
C ARG A 41 5.51 -6.38 12.98
N ALA A 42 5.54 -6.79 14.26
CA ALA A 42 4.45 -6.53 15.19
C ALA A 42 4.26 -5.01 15.43
N GLU A 43 5.35 -4.27 15.68
CA GLU A 43 5.30 -2.81 15.87
C GLU A 43 4.64 -2.08 14.68
N VAL A 44 4.99 -2.46 13.45
CA VAL A 44 4.40 -1.86 12.23
C VAL A 44 2.92 -2.23 12.08
N THR A 45 2.57 -3.46 12.42
CA THR A 45 1.17 -3.93 12.40
C THR A 45 0.32 -3.16 13.41
N ASP A 46 0.81 -3.03 14.65
CA ASP A 46 0.13 -2.30 15.71
C ASP A 46 -0.03 -0.80 15.36
N ALA A 47 0.99 -0.20 14.73
CA ALA A 47 0.95 1.19 14.31
C ALA A 47 -0.07 1.46 13.18
N SER A 48 -0.28 0.50 12.28
CA SER A 48 -1.21 0.64 11.14
C SER A 48 -2.66 0.24 11.48
N LEU A 49 -2.87 -0.56 12.54
CA LEU A 49 -4.18 -1.09 12.92
C LEU A 49 -5.26 -0.01 13.14
N PRO A 50 -5.01 1.14 13.79
CA PRO A 50 -6.03 2.17 13.98
C PRO A 50 -6.60 2.70 12.66
N GLN A 51 -5.74 2.95 11.66
CA GLN A 51 -6.17 3.41 10.33
C GLN A 51 -7.02 2.35 9.64
N LEU A 52 -6.60 1.08 9.68
CA LEU A 52 -7.35 -0.04 9.08
C LEU A 52 -8.72 -0.23 9.74
N GLN A 53 -8.82 -0.04 11.06
CA GLN A 53 -10.09 -0.09 11.79
C GLN A 53 -11.00 1.08 11.42
N GLU A 54 -10.46 2.30 11.28
CA GLU A 54 -11.22 3.45 10.79
C GLU A 54 -11.77 3.18 9.38
N PHE A 55 -10.94 2.66 8.47
CA PHE A 55 -11.33 2.38 7.11
C PHE A 55 -12.37 1.28 7.03
N LYS A 56 -12.23 0.22 7.84
CA LYS A 56 -13.24 -0.82 7.97
C LYS A 56 -14.59 -0.23 8.41
N LYS A 57 -14.59 0.63 9.43
CA LYS A 57 -15.82 1.26 9.92
C LYS A 57 -16.50 2.10 8.82
N LYS A 58 -15.73 2.89 8.08
CA LYS A 58 -16.25 3.67 6.94
C LYS A 58 -16.79 2.75 5.84
N PHE A 59 -16.08 1.68 5.51
CA PHE A 59 -16.52 0.70 4.50
C PHE A 59 -17.83 0.00 4.89
N ASP A 60 -17.99 -0.37 6.16
CA ASP A 60 -19.16 -1.09 6.65
C ASP A 60 -20.46 -0.25 6.50
N SER A 61 -20.39 1.07 6.65
CA SER A 61 -21.56 1.96 6.48
C SER A 61 -21.71 2.50 5.05
N ALA A 62 -20.62 2.61 4.29
CA ALA A 62 -20.55 3.28 2.99
C ALA A 62 -21.63 2.82 2.00
N ARG A 63 -21.97 1.52 1.96
CA ARG A 63 -23.00 1.01 1.04
C ARG A 63 -24.36 1.63 1.31
N THR A 64 -24.77 1.66 2.57
CA THR A 64 -26.07 2.19 2.98
C THR A 64 -26.08 3.71 2.84
N ASP A 65 -25.04 4.39 3.33
CA ASP A 65 -24.94 5.84 3.31
C ASP A 65 -24.95 6.38 1.87
N TYR A 66 -24.17 5.75 0.97
CA TYR A 66 -24.13 6.14 -0.43
C TYR A 66 -25.44 5.81 -1.16
N ALA A 67 -26.07 4.66 -0.89
CA ALA A 67 -27.37 4.34 -1.47
C ALA A 67 -28.44 5.38 -1.09
N THR A 68 -28.51 5.77 0.18
CA THR A 68 -29.41 6.84 0.65
C THR A 68 -29.08 8.17 -0.01
N ALA A 69 -27.80 8.55 -0.07
CA ALA A 69 -27.37 9.79 -0.71
C ALA A 69 -27.77 9.84 -2.20
N ARG A 70 -27.67 8.71 -2.92
CA ARG A 70 -28.11 8.63 -4.32
C ARG A 70 -29.61 8.83 -4.49
N GLU A 71 -30.44 8.21 -3.65
CA GLU A 71 -31.88 8.40 -3.74
C GLU A 71 -32.29 9.85 -3.47
N THR A 72 -31.68 10.50 -2.48
CA THR A 72 -31.90 11.93 -2.24
C THR A 72 -31.40 12.79 -3.40
N ALA A 73 -30.19 12.54 -3.91
CA ALA A 73 -29.63 13.28 -5.04
C ALA A 73 -30.49 13.13 -6.30
N LYS A 74 -31.09 11.95 -6.56
CA LYS A 74 -32.01 11.75 -7.69
C LYS A 74 -33.21 12.69 -7.62
N THR A 75 -33.79 12.92 -6.44
CA THR A 75 -34.91 13.86 -6.28
C THR A 75 -34.52 15.28 -6.68
N ASP A 76 -33.35 15.75 -6.23
CA ASP A 76 -32.88 17.09 -6.59
C ASP A 76 -32.51 17.21 -8.07
N LEU A 77 -31.92 16.16 -8.65
CA LEU A 77 -31.58 16.12 -10.07
C LEU A 77 -32.82 16.08 -10.97
N ALA A 78 -33.87 15.36 -10.58
CA ALA A 78 -35.14 15.35 -11.30
C ALA A 78 -35.79 16.75 -11.31
N ALA A 79 -35.83 17.42 -10.16
CA ALA A 79 -36.34 18.79 -10.06
C ALA A 79 -35.49 19.77 -10.90
N ALA A 80 -34.16 19.62 -10.89
CA ALA A 80 -33.27 20.40 -11.72
C ALA A 80 -33.51 20.12 -13.22
N GLU A 81 -33.72 18.87 -13.62
CA GLU A 81 -33.97 18.48 -15.01
C GLU A 81 -35.26 19.10 -15.55
N GLU A 82 -36.35 19.04 -14.79
CA GLU A 82 -37.63 19.70 -15.14
C GLU A 82 -37.43 21.21 -15.32
N THR A 83 -36.74 21.86 -14.38
CA THR A 83 -36.43 23.30 -14.44
C THR A 83 -35.60 23.65 -15.67
N LEU A 84 -34.54 22.87 -15.96
CA LEU A 84 -33.69 23.07 -17.13
C LEU A 84 -34.42 22.74 -18.44
N ALA A 85 -35.45 21.90 -18.44
CA ALA A 85 -36.31 21.68 -19.59
C ALA A 85 -37.16 22.92 -19.88
N THR A 86 -37.78 23.52 -18.87
CA THR A 86 -38.51 24.80 -18.99
C THR A 86 -37.62 25.92 -19.52
N VAL A 87 -36.43 26.10 -18.94
CA VAL A 87 -35.44 27.09 -19.42
C VAL A 87 -35.08 26.85 -20.89
N ALA A 88 -34.89 25.59 -21.28
CA ALA A 88 -34.56 25.27 -22.67
C ALA A 88 -35.67 25.69 -23.64
N GLU A 89 -36.95 25.48 -23.30
CA GLU A 89 -38.06 25.94 -24.14
C GLU A 89 -38.12 27.47 -24.23
N HIS A 90 -37.89 28.19 -23.13
CA HIS A 90 -37.85 29.67 -23.13
C HIS A 90 -36.75 30.23 -24.04
N LEU A 91 -35.60 29.57 -24.08
CA LEU A 91 -34.44 30.03 -24.84
C LEU A 91 -34.39 29.49 -26.27
N ARG A 92 -35.04 28.35 -26.57
CA ARG A 92 -34.86 27.61 -27.84
C ARG A 92 -35.10 28.47 -29.08
N CYS A 93 -36.12 29.32 -29.06
CA CYS A 93 -36.49 30.18 -30.18
C CYS A 93 -35.58 31.41 -30.34
N ARG A 94 -34.73 31.69 -29.34
CA ARG A 94 -33.87 32.88 -29.29
C ARG A 94 -32.39 32.57 -29.60
N VAL A 95 -32.02 31.30 -29.76
CA VAL A 95 -30.67 30.85 -30.09
C VAL A 95 -30.70 30.03 -31.38
N THR A 96 -29.85 30.40 -32.34
CA THR A 96 -29.79 29.69 -33.62
C THR A 96 -29.26 28.27 -33.45
N GLU A 97 -29.64 27.35 -34.34
CA GLU A 97 -29.17 25.97 -34.29
C GLU A 97 -27.64 25.85 -34.33
N GLU A 98 -27.00 26.67 -35.17
CA GLU A 98 -25.55 26.71 -35.30
C GLU A 98 -24.87 27.18 -34.01
N GLN A 99 -25.41 28.20 -33.33
CA GLN A 99 -24.92 28.62 -32.01
C GLN A 99 -25.06 27.50 -30.98
N ARG A 100 -26.21 26.80 -30.94
CA ARG A 100 -26.43 25.66 -30.03
C ARG A 100 -25.39 24.55 -30.25
N LYS A 101 -25.10 24.22 -31.51
CA LYS A 101 -24.11 23.21 -31.88
C LYS A 101 -22.70 23.61 -31.44
N ARG A 102 -22.27 24.85 -31.73
CA ARG A 102 -20.96 25.37 -31.33
C ARG A 102 -20.79 25.40 -29.82
N LEU A 103 -21.79 25.87 -29.08
CA LEU A 103 -21.77 25.87 -27.61
C LEU A 103 -21.69 24.46 -27.04
N LYS A 104 -22.44 23.49 -27.58
CA LYS A 104 -22.36 22.08 -27.14
C LYS A 104 -20.98 21.47 -27.37
N THR A 105 -20.28 21.86 -28.44
CA THR A 105 -18.89 21.45 -28.69
C THR A 105 -17.93 22.11 -27.70
N ALA A 106 -18.05 23.43 -27.49
CA ALA A 106 -17.22 24.16 -26.55
C ALA A 106 -17.36 23.62 -25.11
N VAL A 107 -18.59 23.36 -24.65
CA VAL A 107 -18.83 22.75 -23.33
C VAL A 107 -18.17 21.38 -23.22
N ARG A 108 -18.27 20.52 -24.24
CA ARG A 108 -17.60 19.21 -24.21
C ARG A 108 -16.08 19.35 -24.09
N GLN A 109 -15.47 20.21 -24.89
CA GLN A 109 -14.02 20.46 -24.84
C GLN A 109 -13.58 20.94 -23.45
N VAL A 110 -14.26 21.95 -22.89
CA VAL A 110 -13.94 22.48 -21.55
C VAL A 110 -14.10 21.41 -20.47
N PHE A 111 -15.16 20.59 -20.52
CA PHE A 111 -15.32 19.50 -19.54
C PHE A 111 -14.30 18.38 -19.70
N ASP A 112 -13.84 18.10 -20.93
CA ASP A 112 -12.76 17.15 -21.17
C ASP A 112 -11.42 17.68 -20.64
N GLU A 113 -11.15 18.98 -20.77
CA GLU A 113 -9.98 19.64 -20.16
C GLU A 113 -10.07 19.64 -18.63
N ILE A 114 -11.22 20.00 -18.05
CA ILE A 114 -11.44 19.92 -16.59
C ILE A 114 -11.18 18.49 -16.11
N ARG A 115 -11.70 17.47 -16.81
CA ARG A 115 -11.49 16.06 -16.45
C ARG A 115 -10.01 15.69 -16.42
N LYS A 116 -9.21 16.18 -17.37
CA LYS A 116 -7.76 15.97 -17.40
C LYS A 116 -7.06 16.67 -16.23
N CYS A 117 -7.49 17.87 -15.86
CA CYS A 117 -6.91 18.62 -14.75
C CYS A 117 -7.19 18.00 -13.37
N VAL A 118 -8.38 17.41 -13.18
CA VAL A 118 -8.79 16.85 -11.87
C VAL A 118 -8.45 15.38 -11.67
N GLY A 119 -7.91 14.69 -12.69
CA GLY A 119 -7.47 13.29 -12.56
C GLY A 119 -8.54 12.24 -12.91
N GLY A 120 -9.42 12.51 -13.86
CA GLY A 120 -10.44 11.55 -14.29
C GLY A 120 -11.67 11.50 -13.37
N TRP A 121 -12.67 10.72 -13.77
CA TRP A 121 -13.85 10.40 -12.95
C TRP A 121 -13.89 8.88 -12.73
N GLY A 122 -14.45 8.47 -11.61
CA GLY A 122 -14.65 7.07 -11.24
C GLY A 122 -13.52 6.56 -10.38
N CYS A 123 -13.19 5.29 -10.58
CA CYS A 123 -12.20 4.61 -9.76
C CYS A 123 -10.77 4.92 -10.21
N SER A 124 -10.02 5.66 -9.39
CA SER A 124 -8.60 5.98 -9.63
C SER A 124 -7.62 4.85 -9.29
N VAL A 125 -8.12 3.66 -8.93
CA VAL A 125 -7.27 2.51 -8.57
C VAL A 125 -6.37 2.07 -9.72
N GLY A 126 -6.71 2.36 -10.98
CA GLY A 126 -5.87 2.01 -12.14
C GLY A 126 -4.46 2.60 -12.09
N ASP A 127 -4.24 3.67 -11.32
CA ASP A 127 -2.93 4.30 -11.14
C ASP A 127 -2.17 3.78 -9.90
N CYS A 128 -2.84 3.02 -9.02
CA CYS A 128 -2.24 2.40 -7.84
C CYS A 128 -2.01 0.92 -8.13
N ASP A 129 -0.78 0.55 -8.45
CA ASP A 129 -0.40 -0.86 -8.52
C ASP A 129 -0.44 -1.46 -7.11
N CYS A 130 -1.55 -2.10 -6.78
CA CYS A 130 -1.77 -2.71 -5.46
C CYS A 130 -1.11 -4.11 -5.36
N GLU A 131 -0.18 -4.43 -6.25
CA GLU A 131 0.63 -5.63 -6.24
C GLU A 131 1.95 -5.35 -5.48
N PHE A 132 1.92 -5.57 -4.18
CA PHE A 132 3.08 -5.41 -3.31
C PHE A 132 3.85 -6.74 -3.22
N ASP A 133 5.04 -6.81 -3.82
CA ASP A 133 5.96 -7.95 -3.65
C ASP A 133 6.48 -7.98 -2.20
N ASP A 134 6.10 -9.01 -1.44
CA ASP A 134 6.55 -9.30 -0.07
C ASP A 134 7.72 -10.28 0.00
N GLY A 135 8.19 -10.76 -1.16
CA GLY A 135 9.36 -11.60 -1.28
C GLY A 135 10.63 -10.87 -0.85
N VAL A 136 11.36 -11.50 0.08
CA VAL A 136 12.70 -11.08 0.52
C VAL A 136 13.71 -12.01 -0.12
N LYS A 137 14.57 -11.48 -0.98
CA LYS A 137 15.60 -12.26 -1.68
C LYS A 137 16.88 -12.26 -0.87
N GLU A 138 17.70 -13.30 -0.95
CA GLU A 138 19.00 -13.34 -0.27
C GLU A 138 19.88 -12.14 -0.64
N SER A 139 19.84 -11.69 -1.89
CA SER A 139 20.56 -10.54 -2.43
C SER A 139 20.06 -9.17 -1.97
N ASP A 140 18.90 -9.10 -1.29
CA ASP A 140 18.40 -7.83 -0.77
C ASP A 140 19.33 -7.27 0.32
N THR A 141 19.73 -6.01 0.23
CA THR A 141 20.49 -5.33 1.27
C THR A 141 19.56 -4.54 2.19
N VAL A 142 20.06 -4.08 3.33
CA VAL A 142 19.31 -3.13 4.19
C VAL A 142 18.85 -1.90 3.40
N ALA A 143 19.65 -1.43 2.45
CA ALA A 143 19.33 -0.28 1.60
C ALA A 143 18.25 -0.58 0.56
N THR A 144 18.28 -1.75 -0.10
CA THR A 144 17.25 -2.11 -1.09
C THR A 144 15.90 -2.34 -0.42
N LEU A 145 15.88 -2.98 0.76
CA LEU A 145 14.67 -3.13 1.57
C LEU A 145 14.13 -1.77 2.01
N ALA A 146 14.99 -0.86 2.49
CA ALA A 146 14.56 0.48 2.89
C ALA A 146 13.92 1.27 1.73
N ALA A 147 14.49 1.19 0.53
CA ALA A 147 13.94 1.84 -0.66
C ALA A 147 12.57 1.27 -1.04
N ARG A 148 12.41 -0.07 -1.05
CA ARG A 148 11.12 -0.73 -1.30
C ARG A 148 10.05 -0.34 -0.26
N ILE A 149 10.43 -0.34 1.03
CA ILE A 149 9.54 0.08 2.13
C ILE A 149 9.07 1.53 1.93
N ALA A 150 9.98 2.45 1.55
CA ALA A 150 9.63 3.85 1.33
C ALA A 150 8.64 4.01 0.17
N GLN A 151 8.88 3.32 -0.95
CA GLN A 151 7.97 3.32 -2.09
C GLN A 151 6.58 2.80 -1.69
N TYR A 152 6.51 1.64 -1.03
CA TYR A 152 5.23 1.05 -0.64
C TYR A 152 4.46 1.92 0.37
N ARG A 153 5.15 2.63 1.26
CA ARG A 153 4.49 3.60 2.16
C ARG A 153 3.87 4.75 1.36
N GLU A 154 4.56 5.28 0.37
CA GLU A 154 4.02 6.32 -0.50
C GLU A 154 2.76 5.85 -1.25
N ASP A 155 2.77 4.62 -1.77
CA ASP A 155 1.64 4.06 -2.50
C ASP A 155 0.45 3.73 -1.58
N VAL A 156 0.71 3.23 -0.38
CA VAL A 156 -0.30 3.06 0.68
C VAL A 156 -0.91 4.40 1.07
N ASP A 157 -0.10 5.45 1.23
CA ASP A 157 -0.57 6.78 1.59
C ASP A 157 -1.46 7.39 0.48
N LYS A 158 -1.06 7.24 -0.79
CA LYS A 158 -1.90 7.62 -1.95
C LYS A 158 -3.24 6.88 -1.92
N ALA A 159 -3.23 5.56 -1.78
CA ALA A 159 -4.45 4.76 -1.71
C ALA A 159 -5.33 5.16 -0.52
N ALA A 160 -4.73 5.49 0.63
CA ALA A 160 -5.43 5.96 1.82
C ALA A 160 -6.08 7.33 1.62
N VAL A 161 -5.44 8.25 0.89
CA VAL A 161 -6.05 9.54 0.51
C VAL A 161 -7.27 9.32 -0.39
N PHE A 162 -7.15 8.49 -1.42
CA PHE A 162 -8.27 8.15 -2.29
C PHE A 162 -9.40 7.44 -1.54
N PHE A 163 -9.09 6.51 -0.63
CA PHE A 163 -10.09 5.82 0.18
C PHE A 163 -10.90 6.84 1.00
N ARG A 164 -10.24 7.80 1.66
CA ARG A 164 -10.94 8.82 2.46
C ARG A 164 -11.83 9.71 1.59
N ALA A 165 -11.30 10.20 0.47
CA ALA A 165 -12.07 11.04 -0.45
C ALA A 165 -13.31 10.30 -0.99
N LEU A 166 -13.15 9.03 -1.37
CA LEU A 166 -14.26 8.21 -1.84
C LEU A 166 -15.23 7.88 -0.70
N ALA A 167 -14.76 7.64 0.52
CA ALA A 167 -15.60 7.39 1.67
C ALA A 167 -16.37 8.63 2.16
N ASP A 168 -16.07 9.83 1.65
CA ASP A 168 -16.81 11.07 1.92
C ASP A 168 -17.73 11.47 0.74
N GLU A 169 -17.73 10.69 -0.35
CA GLU A 169 -18.47 10.95 -1.59
C GLU A 169 -19.99 10.99 -1.39
N GLN A 170 -20.54 10.29 -0.38
CA GLN A 170 -21.97 10.39 -0.05
C GLN A 170 -22.37 11.81 0.38
N THR A 171 -21.48 12.55 1.05
CA THR A 171 -21.73 13.93 1.49
C THR A 171 -21.54 14.88 0.32
N GLU A 172 -20.46 14.69 -0.45
CA GLU A 172 -20.15 15.51 -1.62
C GLU A 172 -21.20 15.37 -2.73
N LEU A 173 -21.75 14.16 -2.93
CA LEU A 173 -22.84 13.90 -3.88
C LEU A 173 -24.08 14.74 -3.56
N LEU A 174 -24.49 14.79 -2.30
CA LEU A 174 -25.63 15.58 -1.86
C LEU A 174 -25.38 17.08 -2.09
N ALA A 175 -24.19 17.57 -1.72
CA ALA A 175 -23.82 18.97 -1.92
C ALA A 175 -23.83 19.34 -3.40
N ARG A 176 -23.30 18.48 -4.28
CA ARG A 176 -23.31 18.70 -5.74
C ARG A 176 -24.73 18.69 -6.31
N ALA A 177 -25.57 17.74 -5.93
CA ALA A 177 -26.95 17.66 -6.41
C ALA A 177 -27.79 18.89 -5.98
N ALA A 178 -27.72 19.28 -4.72
CA ALA A 178 -28.40 20.46 -4.19
C ALA A 178 -27.93 21.75 -4.90
N LYS A 179 -26.62 21.87 -5.16
CA LYS A 179 -26.06 23.00 -5.91
C LYS A 179 -26.57 23.05 -7.35
N ILE A 180 -26.66 21.92 -8.04
CA ILE A 180 -27.17 21.86 -9.42
C ILE A 180 -28.63 22.31 -9.46
N LYS A 181 -29.46 21.89 -8.50
CA LYS A 181 -30.85 22.34 -8.37
C LYS A 181 -30.94 23.84 -8.12
N ALA A 182 -30.20 24.37 -7.14
CA ALA A 182 -30.18 25.80 -6.85
C ALA A 182 -29.72 26.64 -8.06
N ASP A 183 -28.68 26.19 -8.77
CA ASP A 183 -28.19 26.86 -9.98
C ASP A 183 -29.23 26.81 -11.13
N ALA A 184 -30.03 25.74 -11.22
CA ALA A 184 -31.11 25.61 -12.19
C ALA A 184 -32.27 26.56 -11.86
N ASP A 185 -32.69 26.65 -10.61
CA ASP A 185 -33.72 27.58 -10.13
C ASP A 185 -33.30 29.04 -10.39
N MET A 186 -32.03 29.36 -10.10
CA MET A 186 -31.46 30.68 -10.37
C MET A 186 -31.44 30.99 -11.87
N LEU A 187 -31.07 30.01 -12.71
CA LEU A 187 -31.11 30.21 -14.17
C LEU A 187 -32.54 30.43 -14.66
N LEU A 188 -33.54 29.73 -14.12
CA LEU A 188 -34.94 29.96 -14.45
C LEU A 188 -35.36 31.40 -14.11
N ALA A 189 -35.06 31.87 -12.90
CA ALA A 189 -35.34 33.24 -12.48
C ALA A 189 -34.67 34.27 -13.39
N ASP A 190 -33.38 34.10 -13.70
CA ASP A 190 -32.63 34.99 -14.59
C ASP A 190 -33.24 35.05 -16.00
N THR A 191 -33.73 33.92 -16.54
CA THR A 191 -34.34 33.89 -17.87
C THR A 191 -35.73 34.51 -17.94
N ALA A 192 -36.42 34.62 -16.80
CA ALA A 192 -37.72 35.26 -16.70
C ALA A 192 -37.62 36.78 -16.55
N ASP A 193 -36.46 37.32 -16.13
CA ASP A 193 -36.25 38.76 -15.98
C ASP A 193 -36.17 39.46 -17.37
N PRO A 194 -37.11 40.37 -17.69
CA PRO A 194 -37.09 41.11 -18.95
C PRO A 194 -35.86 42.01 -19.11
N ALA A 195 -35.21 42.45 -18.02
CA ALA A 195 -33.97 43.23 -18.07
C ALA A 195 -32.76 42.38 -18.45
N ALA A 196 -32.80 41.07 -18.19
CA ALA A 196 -31.72 40.13 -18.42
C ALA A 196 -31.64 39.61 -19.88
N GLY A 197 -32.66 39.90 -20.70
CA GLY A 197 -32.83 39.37 -22.07
C GLY A 197 -31.75 39.71 -23.11
N LYS A 198 -30.65 40.37 -22.74
CA LYS A 198 -29.58 40.76 -23.66
C LYS A 198 -28.51 39.69 -23.90
N ASP A 199 -28.44 38.64 -23.07
CA ASP A 199 -27.39 37.61 -23.20
C ASP A 199 -27.92 36.17 -23.27
N VAL A 200 -28.82 35.94 -24.23
CA VAL A 200 -29.44 34.62 -24.48
C VAL A 200 -28.39 33.54 -24.75
N VAL A 201 -27.27 33.89 -25.39
CA VAL A 201 -26.16 32.97 -25.68
C VAL A 201 -25.50 32.50 -24.38
N VAL A 202 -25.25 33.40 -23.43
CA VAL A 202 -24.72 33.03 -22.11
C VAL A 202 -25.70 32.18 -21.31
N PHE A 203 -27.02 32.47 -21.34
CA PHE A 203 -28.00 31.61 -20.68
C PHE A 203 -28.04 30.20 -21.28
N TRP A 204 -27.94 30.08 -22.60
CA TRP A 204 -27.84 28.77 -23.25
C TRP A 204 -26.56 28.03 -22.87
N ALA A 205 -25.44 28.74 -22.75
CA ALA A 205 -24.19 28.15 -22.26
C ALA A 205 -24.33 27.64 -20.81
N ARG A 206 -24.92 28.45 -19.90
CA ARG A 206 -25.20 28.06 -18.51
C ARG A 206 -26.09 26.81 -18.44
N LEU A 207 -27.15 26.76 -19.24
CA LEU A 207 -28.01 25.58 -19.38
C LEU A 207 -27.21 24.32 -19.76
N LEU A 208 -26.35 24.42 -20.78
CA LEU A 208 -25.54 23.28 -21.23
C LEU A 208 -24.52 22.84 -20.17
N VAL A 209 -23.91 23.79 -19.45
CA VAL A 209 -23.01 23.50 -18.33
C VAL A 209 -23.75 22.77 -17.22
N LEU A 210 -24.94 23.21 -16.83
CA LEU A 210 -25.72 22.58 -15.76
C LEU A 210 -26.19 21.17 -16.13
N ARG A 211 -26.66 20.97 -17.37
CA ARG A 211 -26.95 19.61 -17.88
C ARG A 211 -25.71 18.73 -17.82
N LYS A 212 -24.55 19.26 -18.22
CA LYS A 212 -23.31 18.48 -18.17
C LYS A 212 -22.91 18.16 -16.72
N ARG A 213 -23.06 19.10 -15.78
CA ARG A 213 -22.84 18.83 -14.34
C ARG A 213 -23.78 17.77 -13.80
N ALA A 214 -25.06 17.79 -14.18
CA ALA A 214 -26.04 16.79 -13.80
C ALA A 214 -25.67 15.39 -14.33
N GLU A 215 -25.24 15.28 -15.59
CA GLU A 215 -24.75 14.01 -16.15
C GLU A 215 -23.56 13.44 -15.36
N ASN A 216 -22.65 14.30 -14.90
CA ASN A 216 -21.40 13.88 -14.25
C ASN A 216 -21.48 13.94 -12.72
N VAL A 217 -22.66 14.17 -12.14
CA VAL A 217 -22.84 14.34 -10.69
C VAL A 217 -22.40 13.11 -9.90
N TRP A 218 -22.48 11.93 -10.53
CA TRP A 218 -22.10 10.63 -9.99
C TRP A 218 -20.60 10.35 -10.03
N GLN A 219 -19.79 11.27 -10.57
CA GLN A 219 -18.32 11.13 -10.64
C GLN A 219 -17.86 9.78 -11.21
N GLY A 220 -18.54 9.26 -12.25
CA GLY A 220 -18.19 7.99 -12.89
C GLY A 220 -18.68 6.73 -12.18
N PHE A 221 -19.45 6.84 -11.09
CA PHE A 221 -20.09 5.72 -10.42
C PHE A 221 -21.57 5.61 -10.79
N ASP A 222 -21.87 4.88 -11.87
CA ASP A 222 -23.26 4.71 -12.34
C ASP A 222 -24.13 3.93 -11.36
N THR A 223 -23.52 3.13 -10.48
CA THR A 223 -24.22 2.29 -9.51
C THR A 223 -23.54 2.29 -8.13
N VAL A 224 -24.31 1.97 -7.09
CA VAL A 224 -23.76 1.71 -5.74
C VAL A 224 -22.72 0.57 -5.80
N ALA A 225 -22.91 -0.42 -6.67
CA ALA A 225 -21.96 -1.52 -6.82
C ALA A 225 -20.60 -1.04 -7.35
N SER A 226 -20.58 -0.21 -8.41
CA SER A 226 -19.33 0.35 -8.94
C SER A 226 -18.56 1.20 -7.92
N TYR A 227 -19.29 1.94 -7.08
CA TYR A 227 -18.73 2.70 -5.96
C TYR A 227 -18.10 1.76 -4.91
N MET A 228 -18.85 0.75 -4.46
CA MET A 228 -18.38 -0.20 -3.45
C MET A 228 -17.20 -1.05 -3.93
N GLU A 229 -17.17 -1.41 -5.22
CA GLU A 229 -16.05 -2.14 -5.81
C GLU A 229 -14.77 -1.30 -5.74
N CYS A 230 -14.85 -0.01 -6.09
CA CYS A 230 -13.70 0.87 -6.00
C CYS A 230 -13.21 1.07 -4.56
N LEU A 231 -14.14 1.32 -3.63
CA LEU A 231 -13.83 1.48 -2.22
C LEU A 231 -13.19 0.22 -1.63
N CYS A 232 -13.68 -0.96 -2.03
CA CYS A 232 -13.11 -2.25 -1.65
C CYS A 232 -11.68 -2.42 -2.19
N LYS A 233 -11.43 -2.11 -3.47
CA LYS A 233 -10.10 -2.18 -4.06
C LYS A 233 -9.10 -1.28 -3.33
N LEU A 234 -9.47 -0.05 -3.00
CA LEU A 234 -8.64 0.88 -2.21
C LEU A 234 -8.35 0.34 -0.81
N LEU A 235 -9.37 -0.20 -0.11
CA LEU A 235 -9.18 -0.83 1.20
C LEU A 235 -8.21 -2.01 1.15
N LEU A 236 -8.38 -2.89 0.16
CA LEU A 236 -7.50 -4.05 -0.03
C LEU A 236 -6.09 -3.61 -0.39
N CYS A 237 -5.92 -2.54 -1.16
CA CYS A 237 -4.63 -1.94 -1.46
C CYS A 237 -3.88 -1.53 -0.20
N VAL A 238 -4.54 -0.73 0.65
CA VAL A 238 -3.97 -0.25 1.92
C VAL A 238 -3.65 -1.41 2.85
N LEU A 239 -4.55 -2.40 2.96
CA LEU A 239 -4.35 -3.59 3.78
C LEU A 239 -3.14 -4.40 3.33
N LYS A 240 -3.06 -4.73 2.03
CA LYS A 240 -1.96 -5.49 1.45
C LYS A 240 -0.63 -4.74 1.59
N GLY A 241 -0.62 -3.45 1.30
CA GLY A 241 0.58 -2.63 1.41
C GLY A 241 1.13 -2.60 2.84
N TRP A 242 0.28 -2.39 3.85
CA TRP A 242 0.72 -2.46 5.25
C TRP A 242 1.22 -3.85 5.67
N GLN A 243 0.56 -4.91 5.20
CA GLN A 243 1.03 -6.29 5.44
C GLN A 243 2.43 -6.49 4.86
N THR A 244 2.65 -6.09 3.61
CA THR A 244 3.95 -6.20 2.94
C THR A 244 5.02 -5.34 3.61
N ILE A 245 4.70 -4.09 3.95
CA ILE A 245 5.62 -3.19 4.68
C ILE A 245 6.06 -3.83 6.01
N ALA A 246 5.14 -4.43 6.76
CA ALA A 246 5.47 -5.08 8.03
C ALA A 246 6.41 -6.28 7.84
N ILE A 247 6.24 -7.07 6.78
CA ILE A 247 7.15 -8.18 6.43
C ILE A 247 8.54 -7.64 6.07
N LEU A 248 8.62 -6.65 5.18
CA LEU A 248 9.89 -6.08 4.74
C LEU A 248 10.65 -5.38 5.88
N GLU A 249 9.95 -4.68 6.78
CA GLU A 249 10.55 -4.06 7.96
C GLU A 249 11.12 -5.10 8.92
N GLY A 250 10.41 -6.23 9.11
CA GLY A 250 10.92 -7.35 9.89
C GLY A 250 12.20 -7.93 9.31
N ALA A 251 12.20 -8.21 8.01
CA ALA A 251 13.39 -8.73 7.31
C ALA A 251 14.56 -7.74 7.31
N ARG A 252 14.27 -6.44 7.16
CA ARG A 252 15.28 -5.38 7.24
C ARG A 252 15.95 -5.35 8.61
N GLU A 253 15.16 -5.43 9.68
CA GLU A 253 15.67 -5.43 11.05
C GLU A 253 16.50 -6.68 11.37
N GLU A 254 16.09 -7.85 10.88
CA GLU A 254 16.87 -9.09 11.00
C GLU A 254 18.24 -8.96 10.31
N ARG A 255 18.29 -8.37 9.10
CA ARG A 255 19.57 -8.13 8.38
C ARG A 255 20.47 -7.14 9.11
N ILE A 256 19.91 -6.05 9.65
CA ILE A 256 20.66 -5.09 10.47
C ILE A 256 21.31 -5.82 11.65
N CYS A 257 20.55 -6.66 12.36
CA CYS A 257 21.08 -7.45 13.46
C CYS A 257 22.21 -8.39 13.03
N LYS A 258 22.05 -9.10 11.90
CA LYS A 258 23.09 -10.00 11.37
C LYS A 258 24.38 -9.23 10.98
N GLU A 259 24.24 -8.05 10.38
CA GLU A 259 25.38 -7.18 10.04
C GLU A 259 26.09 -6.67 11.30
N GLU A 260 25.33 -6.25 12.32
CA GLU A 260 25.84 -5.83 13.63
C GLU A 260 26.59 -6.97 14.34
N SER A 261 26.03 -8.18 14.37
CA SER A 261 26.67 -9.34 15.02
C SER A 261 27.97 -9.72 14.31
N ARG A 262 27.95 -9.79 12.98
CA ARG A 262 29.16 -10.06 12.18
C ARG A 262 30.24 -9.01 12.45
N ARG A 263 29.85 -7.74 12.51
CA ARG A 263 30.78 -6.64 12.82
C ARG A 263 31.36 -6.80 14.22
N ALA A 264 30.53 -7.09 15.23
CA ALA A 264 30.98 -7.32 16.60
C ALA A 264 31.93 -8.52 16.70
N ALA A 265 31.65 -9.62 15.99
CA ALA A 265 32.55 -10.76 15.91
C ALA A 265 33.90 -10.42 15.24
N CYS A 266 33.88 -9.62 14.17
CA CYS A 266 35.10 -9.12 13.55
C CYS A 266 35.91 -8.20 14.48
N ASP A 267 35.24 -7.28 15.17
CA ASP A 267 35.87 -6.37 16.13
C ASP A 267 36.49 -7.16 17.30
N ARG A 268 35.78 -8.14 17.87
CA ARG A 268 36.33 -9.07 18.88
C ARG A 268 37.56 -9.81 18.37
N LYS A 269 37.54 -10.36 17.16
CA LYS A 269 38.71 -11.05 16.59
C LYS A 269 39.91 -10.14 16.38
N ARG A 270 39.66 -8.89 16.01
CA ARG A 270 40.71 -7.87 15.87
C ARG A 270 41.30 -7.48 17.23
N ASP A 271 40.45 -7.34 18.25
CA ASP A 271 40.85 -6.83 19.54
C ASP A 271 41.46 -7.95 20.44
N GLU A 272 41.07 -9.21 20.21
CA GLU A 272 41.51 -10.41 20.97
C GLU A 272 42.28 -11.43 20.09
N THR A 273 43.06 -10.95 19.12
CA THR A 273 43.67 -11.82 18.09
C THR A 273 44.49 -12.99 18.64
N VAL A 274 45.27 -12.80 19.72
CA VAL A 274 46.06 -13.89 20.30
C VAL A 274 45.17 -14.99 20.89
N ALA A 275 44.11 -14.62 21.61
CA ALA A 275 43.18 -15.59 22.21
C ALA A 275 42.44 -16.38 21.11
N GLU A 276 42.01 -15.70 20.05
CA GLU A 276 41.37 -16.33 18.89
C GLU A 276 42.32 -17.26 18.11
N VAL A 277 43.60 -16.88 17.96
CA VAL A 277 44.63 -17.75 17.36
C VAL A 277 44.88 -18.98 18.22
N MET A 278 45.00 -18.83 19.55
CA MET A 278 45.16 -19.98 20.45
C MET A 278 43.93 -20.89 20.44
N ALA A 279 42.72 -20.33 20.42
CA ALA A 279 41.48 -21.11 20.30
C ALA A 279 41.37 -21.83 18.94
N ALA A 280 41.84 -21.22 17.85
CA ALA A 280 41.94 -21.88 16.55
C ALA A 280 43.00 -22.99 16.56
N TYR A 281 44.17 -22.74 17.15
CA TYR A 281 45.24 -23.73 17.29
C TYR A 281 44.78 -24.96 18.08
N SER A 282 44.14 -24.78 19.25
CA SER A 282 43.61 -25.89 20.06
C SER A 282 42.57 -26.74 19.32
N ARG A 283 41.80 -26.14 18.39
CA ARG A 283 40.86 -26.88 17.53
C ARG A 283 41.56 -27.68 16.43
N LEU A 284 42.65 -27.13 15.85
CA LEU A 284 43.41 -27.79 14.78
C LEU A 284 44.39 -28.85 15.30
N CYS A 285 44.88 -28.68 16.52
CA CYS A 285 45.81 -29.58 17.20
C CYS A 285 45.16 -30.07 18.51
N PRO A 286 44.11 -30.91 18.45
CA PRO A 286 43.58 -31.53 19.65
C PRO A 286 44.69 -32.34 20.32
N PRO A 287 44.80 -32.32 21.66
CA PRO A 287 45.77 -33.17 22.35
C PRO A 287 45.53 -34.61 21.91
N GLU A 288 46.61 -35.33 21.57
CA GLU A 288 46.53 -36.76 21.24
C GLU A 288 45.68 -37.40 22.33
N ALA A 289 44.55 -38.00 21.93
CA ALA A 289 43.77 -38.80 22.85
C ALA A 289 44.74 -39.85 23.36
N THR A 290 45.15 -39.72 24.62
CA THR A 290 45.87 -40.79 25.30
C THR A 290 44.90 -41.96 25.25
N THR A 291 45.10 -42.84 24.27
CA THR A 291 44.70 -44.21 24.40
C THR A 291 45.45 -44.66 25.63
N GLU A 292 44.79 -44.59 26.78
CA GLU A 292 45.11 -45.46 27.88
C GLU A 292 44.91 -46.87 27.30
N ASP A 293 45.96 -47.33 26.62
CA ASP A 293 46.17 -48.74 26.38
C ASP A 293 46.16 -49.34 27.78
N ASP A 294 45.14 -50.15 28.02
CA ASP A 294 45.13 -51.15 29.08
C ASP A 294 46.38 -52.05 28.90
N GLU A 295 47.57 -51.55 29.28
CA GLU A 295 48.78 -52.36 29.42
C GLU A 295 48.74 -53.08 30.77
N ASP A 296 48.06 -54.23 30.77
CA ASP A 296 48.59 -55.39 31.48
C ASP A 296 49.74 -55.99 30.63
N GLY A 297 50.96 -55.49 30.84
CA GLY A 297 52.13 -56.38 30.94
C GLY A 297 53.24 -56.36 29.88
N VAL A 298 54.44 -56.01 30.38
CA VAL A 298 55.78 -56.59 30.09
C VAL A 298 56.69 -55.85 29.08
N SER A 299 57.44 -54.90 29.65
CA SER A 299 58.86 -54.53 29.45
C SER A 299 59.70 -55.14 28.29
N GLU A 300 60.21 -54.27 27.40
CA GLU A 300 61.58 -54.36 26.83
C GLU A 300 62.09 -52.97 26.32
N PRO A 301 63.42 -52.69 26.30
CA PRO A 301 63.94 -51.32 26.22
C PRO A 301 64.37 -50.83 24.81
N MET A 302 63.92 -49.60 24.50
CA MET A 302 64.71 -48.42 24.12
C MET A 302 65.51 -48.41 22.79
N LYS A 303 65.14 -47.49 21.88
CA LYS A 303 66.08 -46.73 21.01
C LYS A 303 65.58 -45.30 20.75
N PRO A 304 66.47 -44.29 20.72
CA PRO A 304 66.11 -42.91 20.43
C PRO A 304 66.18 -42.64 18.92
N THR A 305 65.19 -41.93 18.38
CA THR A 305 65.31 -41.28 17.07
C THR A 305 64.90 -39.81 17.21
N GLU A 306 65.83 -38.94 16.83
CA GLU A 306 65.72 -37.48 16.82
C GLU A 306 64.49 -37.01 16.01
N GLN A 307 63.71 -36.09 16.57
CA GLN A 307 62.73 -35.28 15.86
C GLN A 307 63.15 -33.80 15.99
N GLY A 308 63.58 -33.23 14.87
CA GLY A 308 63.73 -31.79 14.69
C GLY A 308 62.41 -31.18 14.19
N CYS A 309 62.11 -29.98 14.67
CA CYS A 309 61.11 -29.07 14.09
C CYS A 309 61.54 -28.59 12.70
#